data_AF-A0A9P9AL96-F1
#
_entry.id   AF-A0A9P9AL96-F1
#
_cell.length_a   1.000
_cell.length_b   1.000
_cell.length_c   1.000
_cell.angle_alpha   90.00
_cell.angle_beta   90.00
_cell.angle_gamma   90.00
#
_symmetry.space_group_name_H-M   'P 1'
#
loop_
_entity.id
_entity.type
_entity.pdbx_description
1 polymer ?
#
loop_
_entity_poly.entity_id
_entity_poly.type
_entity_poly.pdbx_seq_one_letter_code
_entity_poly.pdbx_strand_id
1 'polypeptide(L)'
;MRSKPSMMRAQLGTVVTTVLTTLFVIVSLIFATYMNESQTFEYICPARPSKPCPEQGCPTSEENTPATATSTRVKTLPTSTSIPDTRFVINFGDSYSRTGFNWTLTGRGSKANPSAENPIGTPEWPGDTSTGGINWLGYMASHFNKTTTLVWNYASSGAVVDRTVVPPRRPIFIDFAEQVRQFKASIGQRPDYAPWTPDNAVAGIWLGLNDFGESFRWDNLSTITSLLSERLIGQSQVLYDIGLRNFLFIEIPALDLLPMYEKWRLDPSDKRPEIARYYSNSFNTHLQRRVDKFRAANPDARATLIQASDIYWDAYRNPQALHAINNTCIDHEKGEKCLWYDGFHPATRIHKMVAARCAEAAWG
;
A
#
# COMPACT_ATOMS: atom_id res chain seq x y z
N MET A 1 -66.64 -17.42 -1.00
CA MET A 1 -65.74 -18.54 -1.38
C MET A 1 -64.30 -18.07 -1.16
N ARG A 2 -63.65 -18.56 -0.10
CA ARG A 2 -62.27 -18.16 0.28
C ARG A 2 -61.23 -19.07 -0.37
N SER A 3 -60.11 -18.44 -0.70
CA SER A 3 -58.97 -18.86 -1.50
C SER A 3 -58.11 -19.97 -0.86
N LYS A 4 -57.51 -20.81 -1.71
CA LYS A 4 -56.32 -21.63 -1.40
C LYS A 4 -55.08 -20.96 -2.00
N PRO A 5 -54.04 -20.71 -1.19
CA PRO A 5 -52.67 -20.92 -1.68
C PRO A 5 -51.77 -21.47 -0.55
N SER A 6 -51.52 -22.78 -0.50
CA SER A 6 -50.53 -23.35 0.43
C SER A 6 -49.65 -24.47 -0.10
N MET A 7 -49.91 -25.03 -1.29
CA MET A 7 -49.12 -26.17 -1.80
C MET A 7 -47.88 -25.77 -2.63
N MET A 8 -47.86 -24.59 -3.24
CA MET A 8 -46.78 -24.23 -4.19
C MET A 8 -45.50 -23.71 -3.50
N ARG A 9 -45.58 -23.21 -2.26
CA ARG A 9 -44.40 -22.76 -1.48
C ARG A 9 -43.62 -23.90 -0.82
N ALA A 10 -44.26 -25.02 -0.52
CA ALA A 10 -43.61 -26.17 0.12
C ALA A 10 -42.73 -26.96 -0.86
N GLN A 11 -43.14 -27.08 -2.13
CA GLN A 11 -42.37 -27.83 -3.13
C GLN A 11 -41.09 -27.10 -3.59
N LEU A 12 -41.08 -25.76 -3.63
CA LEU A 12 -39.86 -25.00 -3.96
C LEU A 12 -38.79 -25.08 -2.85
N GLY A 13 -39.19 -25.10 -1.57
CA GLY A 13 -38.25 -25.18 -0.45
C GLY A 13 -37.49 -26.51 -0.38
N THR A 14 -38.15 -27.62 -0.69
CA THR A 14 -37.56 -28.96 -0.66
C THR A 14 -36.58 -29.20 -1.81
N VAL A 15 -36.86 -28.67 -3.00
CA VAL A 15 -35.99 -28.80 -4.18
C VAL A 15 -34.69 -27.99 -4.00
N VAL A 16 -34.78 -26.77 -3.47
CA VAL A 16 -33.59 -25.93 -3.21
C VAL A 16 -32.67 -26.55 -2.15
N THR A 17 -33.25 -27.14 -1.10
CA THR A 17 -32.48 -27.78 -0.02
C THR A 17 -31.76 -29.04 -0.51
N THR A 18 -32.40 -29.82 -1.40
CA THR A 18 -31.82 -31.07 -1.94
C THR A 18 -30.70 -30.80 -2.95
N VAL A 19 -30.79 -29.74 -3.75
CA VAL A 19 -29.72 -29.34 -4.68
C VAL A 19 -28.50 -28.83 -3.92
N LEU A 20 -28.69 -28.07 -2.83
CA LEU A 20 -27.60 -27.56 -2.00
C LEU A 20 -26.84 -28.65 -1.24
N THR A 21 -27.53 -29.66 -0.68
CA THR A 21 -26.86 -30.78 -0.01
C THR A 21 -26.13 -31.70 -0.99
N THR A 22 -26.67 -31.90 -2.19
CA THR A 22 -26.01 -32.73 -3.21
C THR A 22 -24.74 -32.06 -3.76
N LEU A 23 -24.76 -30.73 -3.95
CA LEU A 23 -23.54 -29.98 -4.29
C LEU A 23 -22.48 -30.04 -3.18
N PHE A 24 -22.89 -29.99 -1.91
CA PHE A 24 -21.96 -30.02 -0.77
C PHE A 24 -21.23 -31.37 -0.66
N VAL A 25 -21.93 -32.49 -0.95
CA VAL A 25 -21.35 -33.83 -0.93
C VAL A 25 -20.40 -34.05 -2.12
N ILE A 26 -20.74 -33.54 -3.31
CA ILE A 26 -19.87 -33.64 -4.50
C ILE A 26 -18.60 -32.81 -4.31
N VAL A 27 -18.70 -31.59 -3.76
CA VAL A 27 -17.53 -30.75 -3.43
C VAL A 27 -16.65 -31.42 -2.37
N SER A 28 -17.25 -32.10 -1.38
CA SER A 28 -16.50 -32.82 -0.33
C SER A 28 -15.78 -34.07 -0.85
N LEU A 29 -16.36 -34.77 -1.83
CA LEU A 29 -15.75 -35.96 -2.45
C LEU A 29 -14.62 -35.61 -3.43
N ILE A 30 -14.70 -34.47 -4.13
CA ILE A 30 -13.60 -33.95 -4.96
C ILE A 30 -12.43 -33.48 -4.08
N PHE A 31 -12.72 -32.98 -2.88
CA PHE A 31 -11.70 -32.59 -1.89
C PHE A 31 -10.90 -33.79 -1.35
N ALA A 32 -11.51 -34.97 -1.21
CA ALA A 32 -10.85 -36.14 -0.64
C ALA A 32 -9.91 -36.85 -1.62
N THR A 33 -10.20 -36.81 -2.92
CA THR A 33 -9.39 -37.51 -3.94
C THR A 33 -8.15 -36.73 -4.39
N TYR A 34 -8.10 -35.40 -4.18
CA TYR A 34 -6.96 -34.58 -4.62
C TYR A 34 -5.85 -34.39 -3.57
N MET A 35 -6.05 -34.84 -2.33
CA MET A 35 -5.10 -34.65 -1.22
C MET A 35 -3.93 -35.64 -1.18
N ASN A 36 -3.71 -36.46 -2.23
CA ASN A 36 -2.76 -37.58 -2.17
C ASN A 36 -1.43 -37.38 -2.93
N GLU A 37 -1.10 -36.17 -3.39
CA GLU A 37 0.21 -35.90 -3.97
C GLU A 37 0.96 -34.85 -3.13
N SER A 38 1.81 -35.37 -2.25
CA SER A 38 2.74 -34.56 -1.46
C SER A 38 4.10 -34.53 -2.15
N GLN A 39 4.60 -33.33 -2.47
CA GLN A 39 6.02 -33.10 -2.69
C GLN A 39 6.53 -32.11 -1.64
N THR A 40 7.44 -32.58 -0.81
CA THR A 40 8.12 -31.81 0.23
C THR A 40 9.22 -30.96 -0.41
N PHE A 41 9.14 -29.64 -0.25
CA PHE A 41 10.26 -28.72 -0.50
C PHE A 41 10.72 -28.13 0.84
N GLU A 42 11.90 -28.56 1.31
CA GLU A 42 12.64 -27.85 2.35
C GLU A 42 13.22 -26.57 1.73
N TYR A 43 13.01 -25.43 2.38
CA TYR A 43 13.69 -24.17 2.04
C TYR A 43 14.49 -23.64 3.23
N ILE A 44 15.80 -23.58 3.04
CA ILE A 44 16.80 -23.07 3.98
C ILE A 44 16.77 -21.54 3.94
N CYS A 45 16.66 -20.89 5.11
CA CYS A 45 16.85 -19.44 5.25
C CYS A 45 18.31 -19.07 4.99
N PRO A 46 18.65 -18.12 4.09
CA PRO A 46 20.02 -17.65 3.98
C PRO A 46 20.36 -16.73 5.16
N ALA A 47 21.33 -17.17 5.96
CA ALA A 47 21.96 -16.35 6.99
C ALA A 47 22.72 -15.18 6.35
N ARG A 48 22.65 -14.02 7.01
CA ARG A 48 23.35 -12.77 6.68
C ARG A 48 24.87 -12.96 6.82
N PRO A 49 25.71 -12.61 5.84
CA PRO A 49 27.15 -12.50 6.10
C PRO A 49 27.45 -11.16 6.77
N SER A 50 27.98 -11.23 7.99
CA SER A 50 28.75 -10.16 8.61
C SER A 50 30.23 -10.47 8.38
N LYS A 51 30.99 -9.52 7.82
CA LYS A 51 32.41 -9.31 8.17
C LYS A 51 32.93 -7.96 7.61
N PRO A 52 33.90 -7.35 8.31
CA PRO A 52 34.28 -5.94 8.15
C PRO A 52 35.43 -5.72 7.15
N CYS A 53 35.54 -4.50 6.62
CA CYS A 53 36.69 -4.03 5.83
C CYS A 53 37.98 -4.06 6.66
N PRO A 54 39.12 -4.50 6.09
CA PRO A 54 40.44 -4.14 6.59
C PRO A 54 40.92 -2.82 5.97
N GLU A 55 41.46 -1.96 6.84
CA GLU A 55 42.36 -0.87 6.49
C GLU A 55 43.60 -1.42 5.75
N GLN A 56 44.01 -0.78 4.66
CA GLN A 56 45.41 -0.43 4.35
C GLN A 56 45.58 0.08 2.91
N GLY A 57 46.31 1.19 2.76
CA GLY A 57 47.30 1.36 1.69
C GLY A 57 46.85 1.99 0.38
N CYS A 58 47.00 3.31 0.28
CA CYS A 58 47.16 4.03 -0.98
C CYS A 58 48.51 3.68 -1.64
N PRO A 59 48.58 3.57 -2.98
CA PRO A 59 49.75 4.06 -3.70
C PRO A 59 49.38 5.03 -4.83
N THR A 60 50.11 6.14 -4.85
CA THR A 60 50.22 7.12 -5.92
C THR A 60 51.03 6.58 -7.08
N SER A 61 50.59 6.82 -8.32
CA SER A 61 51.49 7.01 -9.46
C SER A 61 50.80 7.80 -10.56
N GLU A 62 51.40 8.93 -10.89
CA GLU A 62 51.10 9.83 -12.01
C GLU A 62 51.46 9.15 -13.34
N GLU A 63 50.65 9.37 -14.38
CA GLU A 63 51.17 9.46 -15.75
C GLU A 63 50.30 10.38 -16.61
N ASN A 64 50.96 11.35 -17.26
CA ASN A 64 50.41 12.43 -18.05
C ASN A 64 50.03 11.96 -19.47
N THR A 65 48.86 12.34 -19.97
CA THR A 65 48.63 12.54 -21.41
C THR A 65 47.53 13.60 -21.63
N PRO A 66 47.73 14.62 -22.49
CA PRO A 66 46.76 15.70 -22.65
C PRO A 66 45.69 15.32 -23.67
N ALA A 67 44.46 15.11 -23.20
CA ALA A 67 43.27 15.02 -24.05
C ALA A 67 42.48 16.34 -23.97
N THR A 68 42.28 16.96 -25.12
CA THR A 68 41.53 18.20 -25.34
C THR A 68 40.10 18.10 -24.80
N ALA A 69 39.82 18.74 -23.67
CA ALA A 69 38.51 18.77 -23.05
C ALA A 69 37.66 19.91 -23.64
N THR A 70 36.66 19.55 -24.44
CA THR A 70 35.57 20.44 -24.85
C THR A 70 34.73 20.77 -23.60
N SER A 71 34.68 22.05 -23.23
CA SER A 71 33.91 22.55 -22.08
C SER A 71 32.40 22.38 -22.30
N THR A 72 31.84 21.24 -21.88
CA THR A 72 30.40 21.12 -21.60
C THR A 72 30.13 21.67 -20.21
N ARG A 73 29.54 22.88 -20.20
CA ARG A 73 29.04 23.54 -18.99
C ARG A 73 27.97 22.64 -18.35
N VAL A 74 28.34 21.87 -17.34
CA VAL A 74 27.38 21.22 -16.44
C VAL A 74 26.57 22.34 -15.79
N LYS A 75 25.30 22.44 -16.15
CA LYS A 75 24.36 23.36 -15.53
C LYS A 75 24.05 22.81 -14.15
N THR A 76 24.86 23.16 -13.16
CA THR A 76 24.56 22.92 -11.74
C THR A 76 23.19 23.54 -11.44
N LEU A 77 22.22 22.70 -11.06
CA LEU A 77 20.93 23.18 -10.58
C LEU A 77 21.16 24.04 -9.33
N PRO A 78 20.47 25.19 -9.20
CA PRO A 78 20.51 25.96 -7.99
C PRO A 78 19.84 25.15 -6.88
N THR A 79 20.62 24.70 -5.91
CA THR A 79 20.12 24.10 -4.67
C THR A 79 19.54 25.23 -3.81
N SER A 80 18.27 25.57 -4.04
CA SER A 80 17.53 26.40 -3.10
C SER A 80 17.20 25.53 -1.88
N THR A 81 17.95 25.73 -0.79
CA THR A 81 17.84 24.99 0.47
C THR A 81 16.74 25.51 1.40
N SER A 82 15.78 26.30 0.91
CA SER A 82 14.65 26.76 1.72
C SER A 82 13.58 25.68 1.80
N ILE A 83 13.24 25.25 3.03
CA ILE A 83 12.09 24.38 3.26
C ILE A 83 10.83 25.07 2.69
N PRO A 84 10.02 24.42 1.84
CA PRO A 84 8.79 25.02 1.33
C PRO A 84 7.80 25.33 2.45
N ASP A 85 7.21 26.53 2.40
CA ASP A 85 6.18 26.97 3.36
C ASP A 85 4.96 26.03 3.37
N THR A 86 4.65 25.46 2.21
CA THR A 86 3.60 24.45 2.03
C THR A 86 4.13 23.25 1.27
N ARG A 87 3.87 22.05 1.81
CA ARG A 87 4.16 20.75 1.20
C ARG A 87 2.86 20.06 0.79
N PHE A 88 2.94 19.24 -0.25
CA PHE A 88 1.81 18.50 -0.79
C PHE A 88 2.09 17.00 -0.73
N VAL A 89 1.25 16.26 -0.02
CA VAL A 89 1.21 14.80 -0.11
C VAL A 89 0.07 14.44 -1.05
N ILE A 90 0.40 13.91 -2.22
CA ILE A 90 -0.57 13.47 -3.22
C ILE A 90 -0.60 11.94 -3.14
N ASN A 91 -1.67 11.39 -2.58
CA ASN A 91 -1.70 9.99 -2.20
C ASN A 91 -2.62 9.15 -3.08
N PHE A 92 -2.18 7.93 -3.38
CA PHE A 92 -2.90 6.88 -4.08
C PHE A 92 -2.81 5.60 -3.26
N GLY A 93 -3.91 4.88 -3.12
CA GLY A 93 -3.92 3.73 -2.22
C GLY A 93 -5.27 3.07 -2.04
N ASP A 94 -5.33 2.22 -1.03
CA ASP A 94 -6.55 1.53 -0.63
C ASP A 94 -7.06 1.97 0.75
N SER A 95 -7.77 1.09 1.46
CA SER A 95 -8.30 1.33 2.80
C SER A 95 -7.22 1.66 3.83
N TYR A 96 -5.97 1.27 3.61
CA TYR A 96 -4.85 1.61 4.50
C TYR A 96 -4.47 3.10 4.40
N SER A 97 -4.90 3.77 3.33
CA SER A 97 -4.61 5.19 3.13
C SER A 97 -5.86 6.07 3.07
N ARG A 98 -7.05 5.50 2.92
CA ARG A 98 -8.31 6.24 2.80
C ARG A 98 -8.54 7.19 3.98
N THR A 99 -8.99 8.40 3.64
CA THR A 99 -9.47 9.43 4.60
C THR A 99 -10.90 9.89 4.33
N GLY A 100 -11.56 9.40 3.27
CA GLY A 100 -12.89 9.86 2.85
C GLY A 100 -12.86 11.10 1.94
N PHE A 101 -11.68 11.51 1.48
CA PHE A 101 -11.50 12.66 0.59
C PHE A 101 -12.35 12.56 -0.67
N ASN A 102 -13.09 13.64 -0.93
CA ASN A 102 -13.95 13.77 -2.09
C ASN A 102 -13.42 14.86 -3.03
N TRP A 103 -12.61 14.44 -4.01
CA TRP A 103 -12.00 15.32 -4.99
C TRP A 103 -13.02 16.14 -5.81
N THR A 104 -14.24 15.64 -6.01
CA THR A 104 -15.28 16.34 -6.78
C THR A 104 -15.79 17.63 -6.12
N LEU A 105 -15.53 17.80 -4.81
CA LEU A 105 -15.91 18.99 -4.07
C LEU A 105 -14.79 20.05 -4.05
N THR A 106 -13.61 19.72 -4.57
CA THR A 106 -12.44 20.62 -4.55
C THR A 106 -12.48 21.64 -5.68
N GLY A 107 -11.81 22.77 -5.49
CA GLY A 107 -11.82 23.86 -6.46
C GLY A 107 -11.49 25.20 -5.83
N ARG A 108 -11.37 26.25 -6.66
CA ARG A 108 -11.08 27.61 -6.20
C ARG A 108 -12.11 28.06 -5.16
N GLY A 109 -11.63 28.46 -3.97
CA GLY A 109 -12.47 28.92 -2.87
C GLY A 109 -13.27 27.83 -2.15
N SER A 110 -13.10 26.55 -2.51
CA SER A 110 -13.80 25.45 -1.85
C SER A 110 -13.23 25.19 -0.45
N LYS A 111 -14.12 25.04 0.53
CA LYS A 111 -13.78 24.58 1.89
C LYS A 111 -13.42 23.08 1.95
N ALA A 112 -13.64 22.34 0.86
CA ALA A 112 -13.26 20.93 0.78
C ALA A 112 -11.79 20.74 0.38
N ASN A 113 -11.10 21.82 -0.04
CA ASN A 113 -9.66 21.75 -0.28
C ASN A 113 -8.92 21.50 1.04
N PRO A 114 -7.84 20.71 1.04
CA PRO A 114 -6.87 20.70 2.13
C PRO A 114 -6.41 22.10 2.53
N SER A 115 -6.42 22.40 3.83
CA SER A 115 -5.96 23.67 4.41
C SER A 115 -5.14 23.44 5.68
N ALA A 116 -4.59 24.50 6.28
CA ALA A 116 -3.88 24.37 7.55
C ALA A 116 -4.80 23.90 8.70
N GLU A 117 -6.08 24.32 8.67
CA GLU A 117 -7.09 23.96 9.67
C GLU A 117 -7.61 22.53 9.48
N ASN A 118 -7.75 22.08 8.21
CA ASN A 118 -8.04 20.68 7.89
C ASN A 118 -7.06 20.16 6.82
N PRO A 119 -5.92 19.58 7.23
CA PRO A 119 -4.86 19.15 6.31
C PRO A 119 -5.28 18.06 5.31
N ILE A 120 -6.40 17.38 5.52
CA ILE A 120 -6.95 16.37 4.59
C ILE A 120 -8.15 16.91 3.77
N GLY A 121 -8.57 18.15 4.01
CA GLY A 121 -9.65 18.84 3.31
C GLY A 121 -11.06 18.38 3.69
N THR A 122 -11.46 17.19 3.23
CA THR A 122 -12.78 16.61 3.49
C THR A 122 -12.66 15.11 3.75
N PRO A 123 -13.48 14.52 4.65
CA PRO A 123 -14.42 15.16 5.57
C PRO A 123 -13.68 15.85 6.73
N GLU A 124 -14.38 16.16 7.83
CA GLU A 124 -13.75 16.71 9.03
C GLU A 124 -12.64 15.80 9.57
N TRP A 125 -11.61 16.40 10.16
CA TRP A 125 -10.50 15.69 10.79
C TRP A 125 -10.98 14.70 11.86
N PRO A 126 -10.45 13.46 11.93
CA PRO A 126 -9.29 12.91 11.23
C PRO A 126 -9.61 12.23 9.88
N GLY A 127 -10.82 12.42 9.37
CA GLY A 127 -11.31 11.74 8.17
C GLY A 127 -12.04 10.44 8.48
N ASP A 128 -12.62 9.86 7.44
CA ASP A 128 -13.18 8.50 7.48
C ASP A 128 -12.09 7.50 7.11
N THR A 129 -11.44 6.94 8.14
CA THR A 129 -10.29 6.04 8.02
C THR A 129 -10.65 4.61 8.44
N SER A 130 -9.86 3.64 8.02
CA SER A 130 -10.00 2.23 8.45
C SER A 130 -9.12 1.87 9.66
N THR A 131 -8.71 2.87 10.46
CA THR A 131 -7.83 2.67 11.63
C THR A 131 -8.48 3.08 12.96
N GLY A 132 -9.72 3.57 12.95
CA GLY A 132 -10.39 4.11 14.14
C GLY A 132 -9.96 5.51 14.56
N GLY A 133 -9.06 6.15 13.81
CA GLY A 133 -8.47 7.45 14.13
C GLY A 133 -7.58 7.99 13.02
N ILE A 134 -6.45 8.61 13.39
CA ILE A 134 -5.50 9.19 12.43
C ILE A 134 -4.74 8.07 11.71
N ASN A 135 -4.79 8.05 10.37
CA ASN A 135 -3.96 7.15 9.56
C ASN A 135 -2.59 7.76 9.25
N TRP A 136 -1.76 7.06 8.48
CA TRP A 136 -0.37 7.49 8.23
C TRP A 136 -0.26 8.86 7.54
N LEU A 137 -1.19 9.19 6.64
CA LEU A 137 -1.23 10.51 5.98
C LEU A 137 -1.56 11.62 6.96
N GLY A 138 -2.52 11.38 7.86
CA GLY A 138 -2.86 12.33 8.91
C GLY A 138 -1.66 12.57 9.85
N TYR A 139 -0.93 11.52 10.23
CA TYR A 139 0.30 11.67 11.02
C TYR A 139 1.39 12.46 10.28
N MET A 140 1.58 12.22 8.98
CA MET A 140 2.51 13.02 8.16
C MET A 140 2.12 14.50 8.15
N ALA A 141 0.82 14.80 8.11
CA ALA A 141 0.32 16.16 7.98
C ALA A 141 0.28 16.95 9.30
N SER A 142 0.33 16.27 10.45
CA SER A 142 0.07 16.89 11.76
C SER A 142 1.12 16.63 12.84
N HIS A 143 1.80 15.49 12.82
CA HIS A 143 2.76 15.10 13.87
C HIS A 143 4.20 15.08 13.36
N PHE A 144 4.38 14.84 12.06
CA PHE A 144 5.68 14.74 11.42
C PHE A 144 5.90 15.82 10.34
N ASN A 145 5.07 16.88 10.36
CA ASN A 145 5.23 18.03 9.48
C ASN A 145 6.11 19.11 10.12
N LYS A 146 7.04 19.66 9.33
CA LYS A 146 7.84 20.85 9.73
C LYS A 146 7.20 22.16 9.25
N THR A 147 6.41 22.09 8.19
CA THR A 147 5.63 23.19 7.58
C THR A 147 4.23 22.71 7.25
N THR A 148 3.34 23.60 6.79
CA THR A 148 1.98 23.23 6.39
C THR A 148 2.04 22.10 5.37
N THR A 149 1.41 20.96 5.67
CA THR A 149 1.45 19.78 4.81
C THR A 149 0.03 19.41 4.42
N LEU A 150 -0.30 19.57 3.15
CA LEU A 150 -1.64 19.39 2.61
C LEU A 150 -1.76 18.05 1.90
N VAL A 151 -2.74 17.24 2.31
CA VAL A 151 -2.95 15.87 1.83
C VAL A 151 -4.08 15.85 0.80
N TRP A 152 -3.73 15.56 -0.44
CA TRP A 152 -4.66 15.31 -1.54
C TRP A 152 -4.76 13.80 -1.76
N ASN A 153 -5.77 13.16 -1.18
CA ASN A 153 -5.83 11.70 -1.03
C ASN A 153 -6.84 11.03 -1.96
N TYR A 154 -6.37 10.40 -3.02
CA TYR A 154 -7.21 9.66 -3.98
C TYR A 154 -7.41 8.19 -3.60
N ALA A 155 -6.91 7.75 -2.44
CA ALA A 155 -7.05 6.38 -1.99
C ALA A 155 -8.51 5.99 -1.75
N SER A 156 -8.86 4.75 -2.12
CA SER A 156 -10.23 4.23 -2.02
C SER A 156 -10.25 2.81 -1.45
N SER A 157 -11.12 2.54 -0.48
CA SER A 157 -11.26 1.20 0.10
C SER A 157 -11.55 0.15 -0.97
N GLY A 158 -10.90 -1.01 -0.87
CA GLY A 158 -11.06 -2.10 -1.83
C GLY A 158 -10.34 -1.89 -3.16
N ALA A 159 -9.56 -0.81 -3.30
CA ALA A 159 -8.81 -0.56 -4.52
C ALA A 159 -7.76 -1.64 -4.77
N VAL A 160 -7.71 -2.09 -6.02
CA VAL A 160 -6.71 -3.00 -6.57
C VAL A 160 -5.69 -2.20 -7.39
N VAL A 161 -4.54 -2.79 -7.69
CA VAL A 161 -3.53 -2.12 -8.52
C VAL A 161 -4.05 -1.93 -9.95
N ASP A 162 -4.57 -3.00 -10.55
CA ASP A 162 -5.09 -3.00 -11.92
C ASP A 162 -6.24 -3.98 -12.04
N ARG A 163 -7.44 -3.46 -12.34
CA ARG A 163 -8.68 -4.25 -12.41
C ARG A 163 -8.67 -5.31 -13.52
N THR A 164 -7.81 -5.17 -14.52
CA THR A 164 -7.69 -6.11 -15.64
C THR A 164 -6.78 -7.29 -15.30
N VAL A 165 -5.93 -7.13 -14.29
CA VAL A 165 -5.06 -8.19 -13.76
C VAL A 165 -5.78 -8.94 -12.64
N VAL A 166 -6.29 -8.20 -11.65
CA VAL A 166 -7.11 -8.74 -10.56
C VAL A 166 -8.38 -7.89 -10.45
N PRO A 167 -9.55 -8.44 -10.81
CA PRO A 167 -10.81 -7.73 -10.64
C PRO A 167 -11.06 -7.41 -9.17
N PRO A 168 -11.56 -6.20 -8.82
CA PRO A 168 -11.88 -5.87 -7.45
C PRO A 168 -13.09 -6.67 -6.95
N ARG A 169 -13.17 -6.88 -5.63
CA ARG A 169 -14.28 -7.57 -4.95
C ARG A 169 -15.67 -7.07 -5.34
N ARG A 170 -15.78 -5.79 -5.66
CA ARG A 170 -17.01 -5.13 -6.10
C ARG A 170 -16.69 -4.21 -7.27
N PRO A 171 -17.50 -4.19 -8.34
CA PRO A 171 -17.24 -3.35 -9.51
C PRO A 171 -17.17 -1.84 -9.23
N ILE A 172 -17.74 -1.38 -8.11
CA ILE A 172 -17.70 0.02 -7.69
C ILE A 172 -16.34 0.45 -7.14
N PHE A 173 -15.49 -0.51 -6.72
CA PHE A 173 -14.15 -0.19 -6.26
C PHE A 173 -13.27 0.18 -7.46
N ILE A 174 -12.53 1.26 -7.29
CA ILE A 174 -11.66 1.82 -8.33
C ILE A 174 -10.25 1.27 -8.20
N ASP A 175 -9.51 1.22 -9.29
CA ASP A 175 -8.10 0.82 -9.33
C ASP A 175 -7.18 2.04 -9.38
N PHE A 176 -5.87 1.80 -9.36
CA PHE A 176 -4.88 2.88 -9.38
C PHE A 176 -5.04 3.82 -10.59
N ALA A 177 -5.29 3.26 -11.77
CA ALA A 177 -5.49 4.03 -13.00
C ALA A 177 -6.62 5.06 -12.86
N GLU A 178 -7.74 4.66 -12.25
CA GLU A 178 -8.87 5.55 -11.99
C GLU A 178 -8.52 6.61 -10.94
N GLN A 179 -7.74 6.29 -9.91
CA GLN A 179 -7.25 7.30 -8.94
C GLN A 179 -6.34 8.34 -9.62
N VAL A 180 -5.43 7.90 -10.52
CA VAL A 180 -4.59 8.81 -11.33
C VAL A 180 -5.46 9.71 -12.23
N ARG A 181 -6.55 9.18 -12.79
CA ARG A 181 -7.52 9.96 -13.57
C ARG A 181 -8.18 11.05 -12.72
N GLN A 182 -8.57 10.74 -11.48
CA GLN A 182 -9.17 11.71 -10.55
C GLN A 182 -8.18 12.81 -10.16
N PHE A 183 -6.92 12.46 -9.92
CA PHE A 183 -5.84 13.43 -9.71
C PHE A 183 -5.67 14.37 -10.91
N LYS A 184 -5.56 13.81 -12.13
CA LYS A 184 -5.47 14.60 -13.37
C LYS A 184 -6.63 15.57 -13.54
N ALA A 185 -7.85 15.12 -13.22
CA ALA A 185 -9.08 15.90 -13.35
C ALA A 185 -9.25 16.99 -12.29
N SER A 186 -8.48 16.95 -11.20
CA SER A 186 -8.54 17.92 -10.11
C SER A 186 -7.30 18.82 -10.08
N ILE A 187 -6.25 18.41 -9.37
CA ILE A 187 -5.06 19.26 -9.18
C ILE A 187 -3.92 18.95 -10.13
N GLY A 188 -4.07 18.00 -11.07
CA GLY A 188 -3.01 17.61 -12.00
C GLY A 188 -2.44 18.77 -12.85
N GLN A 189 -3.21 19.83 -13.05
CA GLN A 189 -2.79 21.06 -13.75
C GLN A 189 -2.19 22.14 -12.84
N ARG A 190 -1.94 21.82 -11.55
CA ARG A 190 -1.36 22.74 -10.55
C ARG A 190 -2.15 24.06 -10.44
N PRO A 191 -3.47 23.99 -10.18
CA PRO A 191 -4.25 25.19 -10.00
C PRO A 191 -3.73 26.00 -8.81
N ASP A 192 -4.08 27.28 -8.75
CA ASP A 192 -3.59 28.20 -7.70
C ASP A 192 -4.00 27.82 -6.27
N TYR A 193 -5.08 27.06 -6.10
CA TYR A 193 -5.49 26.50 -4.81
C TYR A 193 -4.74 25.20 -4.44
N ALA A 194 -3.93 24.65 -5.36
CA ALA A 194 -3.06 23.50 -5.14
C ALA A 194 -1.76 23.63 -5.98
N PRO A 195 -0.91 24.64 -5.73
CA PRO A 195 0.27 24.95 -6.53
C PRO A 195 1.45 24.04 -6.17
N TRP A 196 1.27 22.73 -6.32
CA TRP A 196 2.33 21.77 -6.10
C TRP A 196 3.38 21.84 -7.20
N THR A 197 4.62 21.53 -6.86
CA THR A 197 5.81 21.56 -7.72
C THR A 197 6.62 20.28 -7.49
N PRO A 198 7.57 19.96 -8.39
CA PRO A 198 8.53 18.89 -8.13
C PRO A 198 9.23 18.95 -6.77
N ASP A 199 9.45 20.16 -6.22
CA ASP A 199 10.24 20.37 -5.00
C ASP A 199 9.41 20.32 -3.72
N ASN A 200 8.09 20.57 -3.80
CA ASN A 200 7.22 20.63 -2.62
C ASN A 200 6.17 19.50 -2.57
N ALA A 201 6.08 18.64 -3.59
CA ALA A 201 5.14 17.53 -3.64
C ALA A 201 5.84 16.16 -3.53
N VAL A 202 5.15 15.24 -2.87
CA VAL A 202 5.48 13.82 -2.82
C VAL A 202 4.26 12.96 -3.17
N ALA A 203 4.45 11.96 -4.01
CA ALA A 203 3.46 10.95 -4.34
C ALA A 203 3.56 9.77 -3.36
N GLY A 204 2.49 9.49 -2.60
CA GLY A 204 2.38 8.30 -1.76
C GLY A 204 1.63 7.19 -2.48
N ILE A 205 2.16 5.96 -2.51
CA ILE A 205 1.55 4.83 -3.22
C ILE A 205 1.58 3.59 -2.32
N TRP A 206 0.40 3.13 -1.88
CA TRP A 206 0.26 1.91 -1.08
C TRP A 206 -0.94 1.07 -1.55
N LEU A 207 -0.65 0.05 -2.36
CA LEU A 207 -1.62 -0.83 -3.01
C LEU A 207 -1.06 -2.26 -3.10
N GLY A 208 -1.93 -3.23 -3.38
CA GLY A 208 -1.58 -4.64 -3.57
C GLY A 208 -2.20 -5.60 -2.56
N LEU A 209 -2.81 -5.06 -1.48
CA LEU A 209 -3.42 -5.86 -0.41
C LEU A 209 -4.77 -6.45 -0.84
N ASN A 210 -5.61 -5.66 -1.51
CA ASN A 210 -6.90 -6.18 -2.01
C ASN A 210 -6.70 -7.17 -3.16
N ASP A 211 -5.65 -6.99 -3.96
CA ASP A 211 -5.29 -7.93 -5.02
C ASP A 211 -5.00 -9.33 -4.46
N PHE A 212 -4.38 -9.43 -3.27
CA PHE A 212 -4.25 -10.71 -2.57
C PHE A 212 -5.62 -11.30 -2.20
N GLY A 213 -6.50 -10.49 -1.61
CA GLY A 213 -7.82 -10.94 -1.15
C GLY A 213 -8.64 -11.61 -2.26
N GLU A 214 -8.48 -11.14 -3.50
CA GLU A 214 -9.20 -11.65 -4.66
C GLU A 214 -8.43 -12.75 -5.44
N SER A 215 -7.11 -12.87 -5.25
CA SER A 215 -6.26 -13.80 -6.02
C SER A 215 -5.64 -14.94 -5.22
N PHE A 216 -5.75 -14.99 -3.87
CA PHE A 216 -5.00 -15.93 -3.03
C PHE A 216 -5.22 -17.43 -3.34
N ARG A 217 -6.27 -17.79 -4.07
CA ARG A 217 -6.56 -19.18 -4.51
C ARG A 217 -6.06 -19.49 -5.92
N TRP A 218 -5.40 -18.56 -6.58
CA TRP A 218 -4.91 -18.75 -7.94
C TRP A 218 -3.54 -19.45 -7.92
N ASP A 219 -3.30 -20.36 -8.86
CA ASP A 219 -2.06 -21.16 -8.88
C ASP A 219 -0.82 -20.38 -9.37
N ASN A 220 -1.00 -19.14 -9.84
CA ASN A 220 0.03 -18.35 -10.52
C ASN A 220 0.44 -17.06 -9.77
N LEU A 221 0.39 -17.07 -8.43
CA LEU A 221 0.65 -15.88 -7.59
C LEU A 221 1.96 -15.15 -7.90
N SER A 222 3.04 -15.84 -8.26
CA SER A 222 4.30 -15.17 -8.64
C SER A 222 4.14 -14.33 -9.91
N THR A 223 3.50 -14.90 -10.94
CA THR A 223 3.19 -14.19 -12.18
C THR A 223 2.30 -12.98 -11.92
N ILE A 224 1.27 -13.16 -11.08
CA ILE A 224 0.35 -12.08 -10.69
C ILE A 224 1.10 -10.97 -9.96
N THR A 225 1.86 -11.28 -8.90
CA THR A 225 2.59 -10.26 -8.13
C THR A 225 3.63 -9.50 -8.97
N SER A 226 4.30 -10.17 -9.91
CA SER A 226 5.19 -9.53 -10.87
C SER A 226 4.46 -8.56 -11.80
N LEU A 227 3.31 -8.97 -12.34
CA LEU A 227 2.48 -8.15 -13.23
C LEU A 227 1.85 -6.97 -12.50
N LEU A 228 1.35 -7.16 -11.27
CA LEU A 228 0.82 -6.07 -10.45
C LEU A 228 1.91 -5.04 -10.15
N SER A 229 3.11 -5.47 -9.74
CA SER A 229 4.24 -4.55 -9.51
C SER A 229 4.63 -3.77 -10.77
N GLU A 230 4.50 -4.40 -11.95
CA GLU A 230 4.70 -3.74 -13.25
C GLU A 230 3.63 -2.68 -13.52
N ARG A 231 2.35 -3.00 -13.33
CA ARG A 231 1.24 -2.07 -13.52
C ARG A 231 1.32 -0.89 -12.56
N LEU A 232 1.70 -1.14 -11.30
CA LEU A 232 1.91 -0.10 -10.28
C LEU A 232 2.98 0.90 -10.73
N ILE A 233 4.15 0.43 -11.15
CA ILE A 233 5.20 1.33 -11.66
C ILE A 233 4.80 1.99 -12.98
N GLY A 234 4.07 1.31 -13.85
CA GLY A 234 3.53 1.90 -15.08
C GLY A 234 2.62 3.11 -14.81
N GLN A 235 1.70 3.02 -13.85
CA GLN A 235 0.88 4.16 -13.43
C GLN A 235 1.70 5.25 -12.72
N SER A 236 2.78 4.86 -12.04
CA SER A 236 3.70 5.81 -11.41
C SER A 236 4.51 6.61 -12.44
N GLN A 237 4.83 6.00 -13.58
CA GLN A 237 5.42 6.72 -14.72
C GLN A 237 4.48 7.81 -15.24
N VAL A 238 3.17 7.54 -15.31
CA VAL A 238 2.19 8.55 -15.69
C VAL A 238 2.19 9.74 -14.72
N LEU A 239 2.35 9.50 -13.42
CA LEU A 239 2.48 10.57 -12.42
C LEU A 239 3.78 11.38 -12.59
N TYR A 240 4.89 10.69 -12.89
CA TYR A 240 6.16 11.34 -13.21
C TYR A 240 6.06 12.21 -14.48
N ASP A 241 5.37 11.74 -15.50
CA ASP A 241 5.21 12.47 -16.78
C ASP A 241 4.38 13.76 -16.59
N ILE A 242 3.48 13.80 -15.59
CA ILE A 242 2.73 15.02 -15.17
C ILE A 242 3.62 15.98 -14.36
N GLY A 243 4.79 15.52 -13.93
CA GLY A 243 5.83 16.33 -13.30
C GLY A 243 6.04 16.07 -11.81
N LEU A 244 5.49 15.00 -11.24
CA LEU A 244 5.90 14.56 -9.89
C LEU A 244 7.35 14.06 -9.94
N ARG A 245 8.12 14.36 -8.89
CA ARG A 245 9.54 13.95 -8.78
C ARG A 245 9.88 13.23 -7.48
N ASN A 246 9.05 13.29 -6.46
CA ASN A 246 9.26 12.53 -5.23
C ASN A 246 8.18 11.44 -5.11
N PHE A 247 8.60 10.20 -4.86
CA PHE A 247 7.72 9.03 -4.77
C PHE A 247 8.04 8.21 -3.52
N LEU A 248 7.01 7.84 -2.78
CA LEU A 248 7.05 6.86 -1.70
C LEU A 248 6.25 5.63 -2.14
N PHE A 249 6.96 4.55 -2.44
CA PHE A 249 6.37 3.24 -2.70
C PHE A 249 6.35 2.47 -1.38
N ILE A 250 5.17 2.12 -0.88
CA ILE A 250 5.05 1.43 0.41
C ILE A 250 4.83 -0.05 0.15
N GLU A 251 5.70 -0.89 0.72
CA GLU A 251 5.53 -2.34 0.71
C GLU A 251 4.18 -2.75 1.31
N ILE A 252 3.61 -3.86 0.84
CA ILE A 252 2.49 -4.46 1.58
C ILE A 252 3.05 -5.12 2.86
N PRO A 253 2.29 -5.13 3.96
CA PRO A 253 2.75 -5.77 5.19
C PRO A 253 2.92 -7.28 5.01
N ALA A 254 3.61 -7.91 5.95
CA ALA A 254 3.58 -9.36 6.11
C ALA A 254 2.15 -9.81 6.43
N LEU A 255 1.41 -10.21 5.38
CA LEU A 255 -0.02 -10.45 5.45
C LEU A 255 -0.38 -11.57 6.43
N ASP A 256 0.52 -12.54 6.60
CA ASP A 256 0.37 -13.63 7.54
C ASP A 256 0.39 -13.20 9.00
N LEU A 257 0.75 -11.95 9.33
CA LEU A 257 0.69 -11.38 10.69
C LEU A 257 -0.68 -10.84 11.08
N LEU A 258 -1.55 -10.55 10.11
CA LEU A 258 -2.86 -9.94 10.38
C LEU A 258 -3.72 -10.84 11.28
N PRO A 259 -4.56 -10.27 12.17
CA PRO A 259 -5.36 -11.07 13.12
C PRO A 259 -6.31 -12.04 12.43
N MET A 260 -6.80 -11.75 11.22
CA MET A 260 -7.65 -12.68 10.49
C MET A 260 -6.99 -14.04 10.23
N TYR A 261 -5.65 -14.11 10.20
CA TYR A 261 -4.91 -15.37 10.03
C TYR A 261 -4.65 -16.10 11.34
N GLU A 262 -4.99 -15.52 12.49
CA GLU A 262 -4.65 -16.10 13.79
C GLU A 262 -5.18 -17.53 13.94
N LYS A 263 -6.45 -17.76 13.60
CA LYS A 263 -7.04 -19.10 13.64
C LYS A 263 -6.27 -20.11 12.77
N TRP A 264 -5.84 -19.69 11.58
CA TRP A 264 -5.19 -20.58 10.61
C TRP A 264 -3.71 -20.79 10.93
N ARG A 265 -3.05 -19.83 11.59
CA ARG A 265 -1.68 -20.03 12.11
C ARG A 265 -1.62 -21.13 13.18
N LEU A 266 -2.71 -21.37 13.89
CA LEU A 266 -2.81 -22.43 14.90
C LEU A 266 -3.13 -23.81 14.30
N ASP A 267 -3.49 -23.88 13.02
CA ASP A 267 -3.77 -25.12 12.30
C ASP A 267 -2.66 -25.41 11.28
N PRO A 268 -1.73 -26.34 11.56
CA PRO A 268 -0.60 -26.62 10.67
C PRO A 268 -1.01 -27.23 9.32
N SER A 269 -2.26 -27.67 9.17
CA SER A 269 -2.79 -28.18 7.91
C SER A 269 -3.29 -27.07 6.98
N ASP A 270 -3.58 -25.88 7.50
CA ASP A 270 -4.12 -24.76 6.73
C ASP A 270 -3.01 -23.96 6.06
N LYS A 271 -3.04 -23.87 4.73
CA LYS A 271 -2.00 -23.21 3.93
C LYS A 271 -2.18 -21.70 3.76
N ARG A 272 -3.26 -21.11 4.29
CA ARG A 272 -3.54 -19.67 4.10
C ARG A 272 -2.43 -18.76 4.64
N PRO A 273 -1.86 -18.98 5.84
CA PRO A 273 -0.76 -18.15 6.32
C PRO A 273 0.49 -18.26 5.42
N GLU A 274 0.85 -19.46 4.95
CA GLU A 274 1.99 -19.63 4.05
C GLU A 274 1.75 -18.96 2.69
N ILE A 275 0.54 -19.03 2.15
CA ILE A 275 0.15 -18.36 0.92
C ILE A 275 0.20 -16.82 1.08
N ALA A 276 -0.30 -16.29 2.20
CA ALA A 276 -0.25 -14.85 2.50
C ALA A 276 1.19 -14.33 2.63
N ARG A 277 2.05 -15.09 3.32
CA ARG A 277 3.49 -14.81 3.43
C ARG A 277 4.19 -14.88 2.07
N TYR A 278 3.89 -15.91 1.28
CA TYR A 278 4.45 -16.07 -0.06
C TYR A 278 4.08 -14.88 -0.96
N TYR A 279 2.80 -14.51 -0.99
CA TYR A 279 2.34 -13.39 -1.79
C TYR A 279 3.01 -12.07 -1.38
N SER A 280 3.03 -11.74 -0.09
CA SER A 280 3.62 -10.48 0.38
C SER A 280 5.13 -10.41 0.08
N ASN A 281 5.86 -11.50 0.29
CA ASN A 281 7.28 -11.57 -0.07
C ASN A 281 7.50 -11.45 -1.59
N SER A 282 6.70 -12.14 -2.40
CA SER A 282 6.79 -12.09 -3.86
C SER A 282 6.48 -10.69 -4.39
N PHE A 283 5.38 -10.08 -3.92
CA PHE A 283 4.98 -8.72 -4.29
C PHE A 283 6.06 -7.70 -3.91
N ASN A 284 6.53 -7.68 -2.66
CA ASN A 284 7.54 -6.72 -2.22
C ASN A 284 8.88 -6.90 -2.95
N THR A 285 9.28 -8.16 -3.24
CA THR A 285 10.48 -8.45 -4.05
C THR A 285 10.34 -7.90 -5.47
N HIS A 286 9.19 -8.11 -6.11
CA HIS A 286 8.93 -7.56 -7.44
C HIS A 286 8.85 -6.04 -7.41
N LEU A 287 8.17 -5.45 -6.42
CA LEU A 287 8.06 -4.01 -6.27
C LEU A 287 9.45 -3.35 -6.13
N GLN A 288 10.32 -3.87 -5.25
CA GLN A 288 11.70 -3.38 -5.11
C GLN A 288 12.43 -3.35 -6.46
N ARG A 289 12.41 -4.47 -7.21
CA ARG A 289 13.04 -4.55 -8.53
C ARG A 289 12.46 -3.55 -9.52
N ARG A 290 11.16 -3.28 -9.47
CA ARG A 290 10.50 -2.33 -10.37
C ARG A 290 10.76 -0.87 -9.96
N VAL A 291 10.86 -0.57 -8.66
CA VAL A 291 11.29 0.74 -8.15
C VAL A 291 12.74 1.03 -8.56
N ASP A 292 13.64 0.05 -8.51
CA ASP A 292 15.02 0.23 -8.98
C ASP A 292 15.09 0.55 -10.47
N LYS A 293 14.27 -0.12 -11.28
CA LYS A 293 14.12 0.22 -12.71
C LYS A 293 13.55 1.62 -12.91
N PHE A 294 12.56 2.02 -12.11
CA PHE A 294 11.98 3.35 -12.17
C PHE A 294 13.00 4.44 -11.85
N ARG A 295 13.85 4.24 -10.84
CA ARG A 295 14.97 5.14 -10.50
C ARG A 295 15.96 5.26 -11.65
N ALA A 296 16.34 4.12 -12.25
CA ALA A 296 17.28 4.10 -13.37
C ALA A 296 16.73 4.81 -14.62
N ALA A 297 15.42 4.70 -14.87
CA ALA A 297 14.76 5.35 -16.00
C ALA A 297 14.49 6.85 -15.79
N ASN A 298 14.37 7.30 -14.53
CA ASN A 298 13.99 8.67 -14.17
C ASN A 298 15.01 9.27 -13.17
N PRO A 299 16.23 9.61 -13.61
CA PRO A 299 17.34 9.99 -12.72
C PRO A 299 17.13 11.34 -12.00
N ASP A 300 16.20 12.18 -12.46
CA ASP A 300 15.77 13.42 -11.82
C ASP A 300 14.63 13.21 -10.80
N ALA A 301 14.12 11.98 -10.64
CA ALA A 301 13.14 11.64 -9.63
C ALA A 301 13.79 10.94 -8.42
N ARG A 302 13.34 11.30 -7.22
CA ARG A 302 13.61 10.57 -5.98
C ARG A 302 12.47 9.58 -5.74
N ALA A 303 12.76 8.30 -5.91
CA ALA A 303 11.84 7.22 -5.58
C ALA A 303 12.37 6.45 -4.37
N THR A 304 11.57 6.32 -3.32
CA THR A 304 11.94 5.60 -2.09
C THR A 304 10.98 4.44 -1.87
N LEU A 305 11.53 3.24 -1.62
CA LEU A 305 10.75 2.10 -1.14
C LEU A 305 10.71 2.16 0.40
N ILE A 306 9.50 2.21 0.95
CA ILE A 306 9.24 2.20 2.39
C ILE A 306 8.98 0.76 2.80
N GLN A 307 9.89 0.21 3.60
CA GLN A 307 9.83 -1.17 4.07
C GLN A 307 8.80 -1.35 5.18
N ALA A 308 7.51 -1.31 4.85
CA ALA A 308 6.46 -1.46 5.85
C ALA A 308 6.46 -2.85 6.51
N SER A 309 6.97 -3.89 5.83
CA SER A 309 6.98 -5.25 6.37
C SER A 309 7.73 -5.35 7.72
N ASP A 310 8.86 -4.64 7.87
CA ASP A 310 9.63 -4.67 9.12
C ASP A 310 8.88 -4.00 10.29
N ILE A 311 8.14 -2.92 10.03
CA ILE A 311 7.32 -2.22 11.02
C ILE A 311 6.29 -3.18 11.59
N TYR A 312 5.67 -3.99 10.74
CA TYR A 312 4.67 -4.97 11.15
C TYR A 312 5.31 -6.11 11.96
N TRP A 313 6.49 -6.59 11.57
CA TRP A 313 7.22 -7.60 12.34
C TRP A 313 7.63 -7.09 13.71
N ASP A 314 8.17 -5.88 13.80
CA ASP A 314 8.59 -5.26 15.06
C ASP A 314 7.39 -5.02 15.97
N ALA A 315 6.30 -4.49 15.42
CA ALA A 315 5.05 -4.33 16.14
C ALA A 315 4.51 -5.66 16.67
N TYR A 316 4.49 -6.70 15.82
CA TYR A 316 3.98 -8.01 16.18
C TYR A 316 4.82 -8.71 17.25
N ARG A 317 6.16 -8.56 17.21
CA ARG A 317 7.08 -9.19 18.16
C ARG A 317 7.19 -8.41 19.47
N ASN A 318 7.01 -7.09 19.44
CA ASN A 318 7.15 -6.23 20.60
C ASN A 318 5.99 -5.22 20.70
N PRO A 319 4.74 -5.68 20.88
CA PRO A 319 3.57 -4.81 20.96
C PRO A 319 3.68 -3.78 22.11
N GLN A 320 4.35 -4.15 23.21
CA GLN A 320 4.50 -3.29 24.38
C GLN A 320 5.42 -2.09 24.14
N ALA A 321 6.42 -2.20 23.26
CA ALA A 321 7.22 -1.04 22.85
C ALA A 321 6.39 0.01 22.10
N LEU A 322 5.26 -0.41 21.52
CA LEU A 322 4.27 0.48 20.94
C LEU A 322 3.14 0.81 21.91
N HIS A 323 3.24 0.44 23.19
CA HIS A 323 2.18 0.60 24.19
C HIS A 323 0.84 -0.06 23.77
N ALA A 324 0.91 -1.12 22.96
CA ALA A 324 -0.25 -1.93 22.61
C ALA A 324 -0.40 -3.10 23.59
N ILE A 325 -1.65 -3.47 23.89
CA ILE A 325 -1.96 -4.53 24.88
C ILE A 325 -1.27 -5.86 24.54
N ASN A 326 -1.36 -6.31 23.29
CA ASN A 326 -0.63 -7.45 22.75
C ASN A 326 -0.72 -7.43 21.21
N ASN A 327 -0.25 -8.49 20.55
CA ASN A 327 -0.18 -8.59 19.09
C ASN A 327 -1.42 -9.21 18.42
N THR A 328 -2.45 -9.59 19.18
CA THR A 328 -3.71 -10.15 18.66
C THR A 328 -4.94 -9.31 19.00
N CYS A 329 -4.81 -8.34 19.91
CA CYS A 329 -5.93 -7.53 20.33
C CYS A 329 -6.43 -6.61 19.22
N ILE A 330 -7.73 -6.35 19.25
CA ILE A 330 -8.46 -5.52 18.28
C ILE A 330 -9.16 -4.39 19.04
N ASP A 331 -9.06 -3.17 18.54
CA ASP A 331 -9.71 -1.97 19.10
C ASP A 331 -10.57 -1.28 18.03
N HIS A 332 -11.85 -1.66 17.99
CA HIS A 332 -12.85 -1.10 17.06
C HIS A 332 -13.35 0.29 17.47
N GLU A 333 -12.95 0.83 18.63
CA GLU A 333 -13.46 2.12 19.11
C GLU A 333 -12.63 3.27 18.56
N LYS A 334 -11.35 3.32 18.96
CA LYS A 334 -10.44 4.44 18.62
C LYS A 334 -9.14 3.98 17.95
N GLY A 335 -8.88 2.68 17.92
CA GLY A 335 -7.62 2.14 17.40
C GLY A 335 -6.38 2.67 18.14
N GLU A 336 -6.50 2.95 19.43
CA GLU A 336 -5.44 3.54 20.26
C GLU A 336 -4.82 2.51 21.22
N LYS A 337 -5.54 1.45 21.57
CA LYS A 337 -5.07 0.47 22.59
C LYS A 337 -4.38 -0.74 21.98
N CYS A 338 -4.67 -1.04 20.72
CA CYS A 338 -4.23 -2.24 20.02
C CYS A 338 -3.35 -1.95 18.82
N LEU A 339 -2.68 -3.00 18.31
CA LEU A 339 -2.00 -2.93 17.02
C LEU A 339 -2.99 -2.92 15.85
N TRP A 340 -4.18 -3.47 16.06
CA TRP A 340 -5.16 -3.76 15.02
C TRP A 340 -6.49 -3.07 15.31
N TYR A 341 -7.07 -2.45 14.28
CA TYR A 341 -8.40 -1.85 14.36
C TYR A 341 -9.48 -2.91 14.07
N ASP A 342 -9.20 -3.81 13.14
CA ASP A 342 -9.99 -5.00 12.87
C ASP A 342 -9.09 -6.17 12.43
N GLY A 343 -9.67 -7.26 11.91
CA GLY A 343 -8.90 -8.42 11.47
C GLY A 343 -7.97 -8.18 10.28
N PHE A 344 -8.14 -7.09 9.55
CA PHE A 344 -7.39 -6.73 8.35
C PHE A 344 -6.58 -5.45 8.47
N HIS A 345 -7.09 -4.44 9.18
CA HIS A 345 -6.52 -3.11 9.20
C HIS A 345 -5.68 -2.86 10.46
N PRO A 346 -4.47 -2.28 10.32
CA PRO A 346 -3.72 -1.79 11.45
C PRO A 346 -4.46 -0.64 12.16
N ALA A 347 -4.19 -0.49 13.44
CA ALA A 347 -4.61 0.63 14.23
C ALA A 347 -3.59 1.78 14.16
N THR A 348 -3.87 2.88 14.88
CA THR A 348 -3.15 4.16 14.74
C THR A 348 -1.66 4.03 15.05
N ARG A 349 -1.28 3.12 15.95
CA ARG A 349 0.11 2.89 16.38
C ARG A 349 1.02 2.45 15.23
N ILE A 350 0.58 1.50 14.43
CA ILE A 350 1.33 1.05 13.25
C ILE A 350 1.34 2.16 12.19
N HIS A 351 0.20 2.82 11.96
CA HIS A 351 0.12 3.96 11.04
C HIS A 351 1.10 5.09 11.41
N LYS A 352 1.29 5.37 12.70
CA LYS A 352 2.26 6.37 13.18
C LYS A 352 3.70 5.99 12.83
N MET A 353 4.08 4.71 12.93
CA MET A 353 5.42 4.26 12.54
C MET A 353 5.64 4.37 11.03
N VAL A 354 4.65 3.96 10.23
CA VAL A 354 4.71 4.10 8.76
C VAL A 354 4.84 5.58 8.40
N ALA A 355 4.04 6.45 9.02
CA ALA A 355 4.08 7.89 8.80
C ALA A 355 5.45 8.51 9.14
N ALA A 356 6.07 8.10 10.25
CA ALA A 356 7.39 8.61 10.63
C ALA A 356 8.43 8.28 9.54
N ARG A 357 8.42 7.04 9.03
CA ARG A 357 9.34 6.62 7.97
C ARG A 357 9.04 7.31 6.63
N CYS A 358 7.77 7.47 6.29
CA CYS A 358 7.36 8.22 5.10
C CYS A 358 7.75 9.70 5.18
N ALA A 359 7.57 10.34 6.34
CA ALA A 359 7.93 11.74 6.56
C ALA A 359 9.45 11.95 6.48
N GLU A 360 10.24 11.05 7.06
CA GLU A 360 11.70 11.07 6.94
C GLU A 360 12.14 10.87 5.49
N ALA A 361 11.59 9.87 4.79
CA ALA A 361 11.92 9.63 3.40
C ALA A 361 11.55 10.79 2.46
N ALA A 362 10.43 11.48 2.75
CA ALA A 362 10.00 12.63 1.96
C ALA A 362 10.78 13.90 2.33
N TRP A 363 11.04 14.16 3.61
CA TRP A 363 11.40 15.49 4.10
C TRP A 363 12.53 15.54 5.13
N GLY A 364 13.14 14.39 5.43
CA GLY A 364 14.25 14.20 6.36
C GLY A 364 15.45 15.03 6.03
#